data_AF-A0A433P6S0-F1
#
_entry.id   AF-A0A433P6S0-F1
#
_cell.length_a   1.000
_cell.length_b   1.000
_cell.length_c   1.000
_cell.angle_alpha   90.00
_cell.angle_beta   90.00
_cell.angle_gamma   90.00
#
_symmetry.space_group_name_H-M   'P 1'
#
loop_
_entity.id
_entity.type
_entity.pdbx_description
1 polymer ?
#
loop_
_entity_poly.entity_id
_entity_poly.type
_entity_poly.pdbx_seq_one_letter_code
_entity_poly.pdbx_strand_id
1 'polypeptide(L)'
;QTTPSTRLYYSLTPHSAIMTKAYLSKRALADLRQVDLLREGLAEMQRNQYSKNDNGEGLISLGVAENRLMQEELLQKVTLVCSHDDVL
;
A
#
# COMPACT_ATOMS: atom_id res chain seq x y z
N GLN A 1 53.25 -20.97 -15.86
CA GLN A 1 52.46 -20.81 -14.63
C GLN A 1 51.04 -20.46 -15.04
N THR A 2 50.11 -21.38 -14.89
CA THR A 2 48.68 -21.20 -15.20
C THR A 2 47.87 -21.71 -14.01
N THR A 3 47.09 -20.84 -13.38
CA THR A 3 46.28 -21.14 -12.19
C THR A 3 45.03 -21.95 -12.57
N PRO A 4 44.63 -22.97 -11.80
CA PRO A 4 43.37 -23.66 -12.05
C PRO A 4 42.19 -22.81 -11.55
N SER A 5 41.29 -22.44 -12.46
CA SER A 5 40.00 -21.83 -12.16
C SER A 5 39.08 -22.88 -11.54
N THR A 6 38.82 -22.77 -10.24
CA THR A 6 37.89 -23.67 -9.54
C THR A 6 36.46 -23.23 -9.82
N ARG A 7 35.79 -23.92 -10.73
CA ARG A 7 34.39 -23.71 -11.07
C ARG A 7 33.52 -24.45 -10.05
N LEU A 8 32.91 -23.71 -9.11
CA LEU A 8 31.99 -24.28 -8.13
C LEU A 8 30.59 -24.44 -8.76
N TYR A 9 30.15 -25.69 -8.94
CA TYR A 9 28.77 -26.01 -9.29
C TYR A 9 27.94 -26.09 -8.01
N TYR A 10 26.95 -25.22 -7.84
CA TYR A 10 25.98 -25.34 -6.76
C TYR A 10 24.75 -26.12 -7.24
N SER A 11 24.46 -27.26 -6.61
CA SER A 11 23.25 -28.04 -6.81
C SER A 11 22.06 -27.39 -6.10
N LEU A 12 21.01 -27.05 -6.85
CA LEU A 12 19.74 -26.56 -6.32
C LEU A 12 18.96 -27.72 -5.68
N THR A 13 18.90 -27.72 -4.35
CA THR A 13 17.92 -28.52 -3.60
C THR A 13 16.73 -27.62 -3.21
N PRO A 14 15.49 -28.14 -3.17
CA PRO A 14 14.27 -27.33 -3.09
C PRO A 14 13.97 -26.78 -1.68
N HIS A 15 14.98 -26.67 -0.82
CA HIS A 15 14.88 -25.96 0.47
C HIS A 15 15.24 -24.47 0.37
N SER A 16 15.55 -23.98 -0.84
CA SER A 16 16.07 -22.63 -1.10
C SER A 16 15.01 -21.54 -1.29
N ALA A 17 13.73 -21.79 -0.99
CA ALA A 17 12.67 -20.80 -1.19
C ALA A 17 12.67 -19.64 -0.15
N ILE A 18 13.48 -19.71 0.92
CA ILE A 18 13.43 -18.75 2.05
C ILE A 18 14.75 -17.97 2.25
N MET A 19 15.75 -18.10 1.37
CA MET A 19 17.04 -17.42 1.53
C MET A 19 17.35 -16.42 0.42
N THR A 20 16.34 -15.75 -0.11
CA THR A 20 16.54 -14.38 -0.61
C THR A 20 16.76 -13.49 0.62
N LYS A 21 17.97 -13.51 1.19
CA LYS A 21 18.44 -12.45 2.10
C LYS A 21 18.51 -11.18 1.28
N ALA A 22 17.37 -10.51 1.16
CA ALA A 22 17.31 -9.16 0.63
C ALA A 22 18.28 -8.34 1.48
N TYR A 23 19.37 -7.85 0.87
CA TYR A 23 20.30 -6.91 1.51
C TYR A 23 19.57 -5.56 1.64
N LEU A 24 18.61 -5.52 2.55
CA LEU A 24 17.86 -4.31 2.87
C LEU A 24 18.67 -3.46 3.83
N SER A 25 18.55 -2.15 3.69
CA SER A 25 19.10 -1.24 4.68
C SER A 25 18.45 -1.49 6.05
N LYS A 26 19.15 -1.15 7.13
CA LYS A 26 18.59 -1.24 8.50
C LYS A 26 17.26 -0.49 8.62
N ARG A 27 17.10 0.61 7.86
CA ARG A 27 15.86 1.38 7.76
C ARG A 27 14.74 0.58 7.10
N ALA A 28 15.00 -0.01 5.93
CA ALA A 28 14.02 -0.86 5.24
C ALA A 28 13.59 -2.08 6.07
N LEU A 29 14.50 -2.66 6.86
CA LEU A 29 14.15 -3.76 7.78
C LEU A 29 13.30 -3.29 8.97
N ALA A 30 13.52 -2.07 9.46
CA ALA A 30 12.74 -1.48 10.55
C ALA A 30 11.33 -1.09 10.09
N ASP A 31 11.21 -0.51 8.88
CA ASP A 31 9.93 -0.12 8.28
C ASP A 31 9.00 -1.33 8.15
N LEU A 32 9.51 -2.51 7.75
CA LEU A 32 8.72 -3.74 7.65
C LEU A 32 8.07 -4.17 8.97
N ARG A 33 8.72 -3.91 10.12
CA ARG A 33 8.21 -4.32 11.44
C ARG A 33 7.16 -3.37 12.01
N GLN A 34 7.18 -2.10 11.59
CA GLN A 34 6.28 -1.08 12.12
C GLN A 34 4.88 -1.12 11.45
N VAL A 35 4.76 -1.83 10.33
CA VAL A 35 3.53 -1.94 9.54
C VAL A 35 2.47 -2.85 10.18
N ASP A 36 2.88 -3.84 10.99
CA ASP A 36 1.96 -4.92 11.41
C ASP A 36 0.79 -4.43 12.29
N LEU A 37 1.02 -3.56 13.27
CA LEU A 37 -0.04 -3.04 14.15
C LEU A 37 -1.04 -2.13 13.44
N LEU A 38 -0.57 -1.28 12.51
CA LEU A 38 -1.44 -0.38 11.76
C LEU A 38 -2.26 -1.14 10.70
N ARG A 39 -1.72 -2.25 10.20
CA ARG A 39 -2.37 -3.08 9.19
C ARG A 39 -3.59 -3.81 9.73
N GLU A 40 -3.55 -4.28 10.98
CA GLU A 40 -4.67 -5.01 11.59
C GLU A 40 -5.91 -4.13 11.74
N GLY A 41 -5.75 -2.92 12.30
CA GLY A 41 -6.85 -1.97 12.44
C GLY A 41 -7.45 -1.55 11.09
N LEU A 42 -6.60 -1.32 10.09
CA LEU A 42 -7.05 -0.99 8.74
C LEU A 42 -7.80 -2.17 8.08
N ALA A 43 -7.29 -3.39 8.25
CA ALA A 43 -7.91 -4.59 7.70
C ALA A 43 -9.26 -4.92 8.37
N GLU A 44 -9.42 -4.64 9.66
CA GLU A 44 -10.70 -4.80 10.35
C GLU A 44 -11.71 -3.73 9.91
N MET A 45 -11.28 -2.48 9.79
CA MET A 45 -12.10 -1.39 9.24
C MET A 45 -12.60 -1.71 7.82
N GLN A 46 -11.75 -2.29 6.96
CA GLN A 46 -12.14 -2.68 5.60
C GLN A 46 -13.15 -3.82 5.57
N ARG A 47 -13.06 -4.77 6.52
CA ARG A 47 -13.98 -5.94 6.58
C ARG A 47 -15.32 -5.60 7.21
N ASN A 48 -15.34 -4.69 8.18
CA ASN A 48 -16.55 -4.32 8.94
C ASN A 48 -16.80 -2.81 8.86
N GLN A 49 -16.83 -2.25 7.65
CA GLN A 49 -17.03 -0.81 7.49
C GLN A 49 -18.46 -0.39 7.82
N TYR A 50 -18.63 0.72 8.53
CA TYR A 50 -19.93 1.34 8.76
C TYR A 50 -20.60 1.76 7.44
N SER A 51 -21.85 1.35 7.26
CA SER A 51 -22.76 1.85 6.23
C SER A 51 -24.11 2.12 6.87
N LYS A 52 -24.66 3.32 6.63
CA LYS A 52 -25.97 3.71 7.18
C LYS A 52 -27.09 2.73 6.78
N ASN A 53 -27.00 2.15 5.59
CA ASN A 53 -28.07 1.32 5.02
C ASN A 53 -27.81 -0.17 5.19
N ASP A 54 -26.53 -0.59 5.25
CA ASP A 54 -26.16 -2.00 5.16
C ASP A 54 -25.50 -2.54 6.43
N ASN A 55 -24.87 -1.68 7.23
CA ASN A 55 -24.10 -2.10 8.40
C ASN A 55 -23.99 -0.97 9.44
N GLY A 56 -25.07 -0.77 10.21
CA GLY A 56 -25.16 0.27 11.23
C GLY A 56 -24.25 0.06 12.44
N GLU A 57 -23.82 -1.17 12.68
CA GLU A 57 -22.89 -1.55 13.78
C GLU A 57 -21.43 -1.62 13.31
N GLY A 58 -21.15 -1.24 12.06
CA GLY A 58 -19.81 -1.25 11.50
C GLY A 58 -18.88 -0.18 12.08
N LEU A 59 -17.59 -0.34 11.84
CA LEU A 59 -16.54 0.59 12.26
C LEU A 59 -16.54 1.87 11.42
N ILE A 60 -16.51 3.01 12.11
CA ILE A 60 -16.41 4.34 11.49
C ILE A 60 -14.93 4.70 11.29
N SER A 61 -14.56 5.05 10.06
CA SER A 61 -13.19 5.51 9.74
C SER A 61 -12.95 6.92 10.26
N LEU A 62 -12.09 7.06 11.27
CA LEU A 62 -11.59 8.35 11.79
C LEU A 62 -10.07 8.49 11.67
N GLY A 63 -9.37 7.43 11.25
CA GLY A 63 -7.90 7.39 11.16
C GLY A 63 -7.32 8.00 9.90
N VAL A 64 -8.16 8.34 8.91
CA VAL A 64 -7.73 8.95 7.65
C VAL A 64 -8.06 10.44 7.69
N ALA A 65 -7.03 11.28 7.56
CA ALA A 65 -7.19 12.74 7.49
C ALA A 65 -7.68 13.18 6.09
N GLU A 66 -8.92 12.83 5.75
CA GLU A 66 -9.59 13.27 4.53
C GLU A 66 -10.37 14.56 4.75
N ASN A 67 -10.21 15.54 3.86
CA ASN A 67 -11.04 16.73 3.83
C ASN A 67 -12.11 16.59 2.73
N ARG A 68 -13.34 16.25 3.13
CA ARG A 68 -14.49 16.14 2.23
C ARG A 68 -15.40 17.38 2.24
N LEU A 69 -15.13 18.37 3.10
CA LEU A 69 -16.04 19.49 3.33
C LEU A 69 -16.22 20.41 2.11
N MET A 70 -15.22 20.47 1.23
CA MET A 70 -15.20 21.35 0.05
C MET A 70 -15.37 20.59 -1.28
N GLN A 71 -15.69 19.29 -1.20
CA GLN A 71 -15.63 18.42 -2.38
C GLN A 71 -16.67 18.83 -3.43
N GLU A 72 -17.86 19.26 -3.00
CA GLU A 72 -18.95 19.67 -3.90
C GLU A 72 -18.61 20.98 -4.64
N GLU A 73 -18.10 21.98 -3.94
CA GLU A 73 -17.71 23.27 -4.53
C GLU A 73 -16.55 23.10 -5.50
N LEU A 74 -15.61 22.21 -5.20
CA LEU A 74 -14.51 21.86 -6.11
C LEU A 74 -15.04 21.20 -7.39
N LEU A 75 -15.97 20.25 -7.26
CA LEU A 75 -16.59 19.58 -8.42
C LEU A 75 -17.32 20.59 -9.32
N GLN A 76 -18.12 21.48 -8.74
CA GLN A 76 -18.85 22.50 -9.50
C GLN A 76 -17.89 23.40 -10.29
N LYS A 77 -16.79 23.86 -9.65
CA LYS A 77 -15.79 24.69 -10.33
C LYS A 77 -15.08 23.96 -11.46
N VAL A 78 -14.68 22.71 -11.26
CA VAL A 78 -14.03 21.90 -12.31
C VAL A 78 -14.98 21.73 -13.50
N THR A 79 -16.25 21.40 -13.26
CA THR A 79 -17.22 21.18 -14.32
C THR A 79 -17.50 22.45 -15.13
N LEU A 80 -17.57 23.61 -14.46
CA LEU A 80 -17.75 24.91 -15.11
C LEU A 80 -16.56 25.29 -16.00
N VAL A 81 -15.33 25.06 -15.55
CA VAL A 81 -14.12 25.32 -16.33
C VAL A 81 -14.06 24.42 -17.57
N CYS A 82 -14.34 23.12 -17.44
CA CYS A 82 -14.34 22.22 -18.59
C CYS A 82 -15.43 22.55 -19.62
N SER A 83 -16.58 23.08 -19.20
CA SER A 83 -17.65 23.49 -20.12
C SER A 83 -17.39 24.79 -20.88
N HIS A 84 -16.39 25.59 -20.47
CA HIS A 84 -16.03 26.85 -21.13
C HIS A 84 -14.91 26.69 -22.18
N ASP A 85 -14.21 25.56 -22.20
CA ASP A 85 -13.15 25.27 -23.19
C ASP A 85 -13.70 24.68 -24.51
N ASP A 86 -15.00 24.38 -24.59
CA ASP A 86 -15.68 23.85 -25.81
C ASP A 86 -16.27 24.96 -26.72
N VAL A 87 -15.98 26.24 -26.45
CA VAL A 87 -16.46 27.38 -27.26
C VAL A 87 -15.28 28.21 -27.77
N LEU A 88 -14.48 27.65 -28.68
CA LEU A 88 -13.59 28.38 -29.60
C LEU A 88 -13.52 27.69 -30.96
#